data_AF-A0A382ZY98-F1
#
_entry.id   AF-A0A382ZY98-F1
#
_cell.length_a   1.000
_cell.length_b   1.000
_cell.length_c   1.000
_cell.angle_alpha   90.00
_cell.angle_beta   90.00
_cell.angle_gamma   90.00
#
_symmetry.space_group_name_H-M   'P 1'
#
loop_
_entity.id
_entity.type
_entity.pdbx_description
1 polymer ?
#
loop_
_entity_poly.entity_id
_entity_poly.type
_entity_poly.pdbx_seq_one_letter_code
_entity_poly.pdbx_strand_id
1 'polypeptide(L)'
;MKEIDVLLKLLSNGDKKALSRCISIVENNIEGSVEILTQLSFEHSTPIIGITGPPGAGKSTLINSLIGQLVDQDMKIGVICVDPTSPFNYGSLLADRLRMTEHFNDDQVFIRSLAT
;
A
#
# COMPACT_ATOMS: atom_id res chain seq x y z
N MET A 1 11.76 -25.58 3.17
CA MET A 1 11.60 -24.15 3.50
C MET A 1 10.11 -23.91 3.64
N LYS A 2 9.63 -23.30 4.74
CA LYS A 2 8.21 -23.01 4.87
C LYS A 2 7.81 -21.98 3.81
N GLU A 3 6.54 -21.96 3.41
CA GLU A 3 6.05 -21.00 2.41
C GLU A 3 6.26 -19.54 2.83
N ILE A 4 6.14 -19.27 4.14
CA ILE A 4 6.36 -17.94 4.73
C ILE A 4 7.83 -17.50 4.61
N ASP A 5 8.79 -18.41 4.81
CA ASP A 5 10.22 -18.10 4.64
C ASP A 5 10.54 -17.63 3.22
N VAL A 6 9.93 -18.29 2.21
CA VAL A 6 10.06 -17.89 0.80
C VAL A 6 9.51 -16.48 0.61
N LEU A 7 8.33 -16.22 1.18
CA LEU A 7 7.64 -14.95 1.04
C LEU A 7 8.42 -13.79 1.69
N LEU A 8 8.96 -14.01 2.88
CA LEU A 8 9.79 -13.02 3.59
C LEU A 8 11.10 -12.73 2.86
N LYS A 9 11.72 -13.76 2.26
CA LYS A 9 12.91 -13.56 1.42
C LYS A 9 12.62 -12.76 0.16
N LEU A 10 11.46 -12.96 -0.47
CA LEU A 10 11.05 -12.15 -1.62
C LEU A 10 10.73 -10.71 -1.20
N LEU A 11 10.07 -10.53 -0.05
CA LEU A 11 9.77 -9.23 0.51
C LEU A 11 11.03 -8.41 0.81
N SER A 12 12.06 -9.01 1.42
CA SER A 12 13.33 -8.33 1.70
C SER A 12 14.07 -7.88 0.45
N ASN A 13 13.79 -8.51 -0.71
CA ASN A 13 14.35 -8.12 -2.00
C ASN A 13 13.49 -7.07 -2.73
N GLY A 14 12.41 -6.58 -2.10
CA GLY A 14 11.54 -5.56 -2.67
C GLY A 14 10.46 -6.08 -3.62
N ASP A 15 10.13 -7.38 -3.59
CA ASP A 15 9.09 -7.95 -4.46
C ASP A 15 7.69 -7.42 -4.09
N LYS A 16 7.08 -6.66 -5.00
CA LYS A 16 5.75 -6.05 -4.82
C LYS A 16 4.61 -7.07 -4.68
N LYS A 17 4.73 -8.24 -5.32
CA LYS A 17 3.72 -9.31 -5.23
C LYS A 17 3.82 -9.98 -3.86
N ALA A 18 5.04 -10.23 -3.39
CA ALA A 18 5.28 -10.72 -2.03
C ALA A 18 4.72 -9.74 -0.98
N LEU A 19 4.99 -8.44 -1.13
CA LEU A 19 4.41 -7.40 -0.27
C LEU A 19 2.88 -7.44 -0.27
N SER A 20 2.25 -7.48 -1.45
CA SER A 20 0.79 -7.57 -1.58
C SER A 20 0.21 -8.80 -0.88
N ARG A 21 0.91 -9.94 -0.98
CA ARG A 21 0.50 -11.20 -0.37
C ARG A 21 0.68 -11.18 1.14
N CYS A 22 1.80 -10.65 1.65
CA CYS A 22 2.02 -10.45 3.09
C CYS A 22 0.92 -9.56 3.69
N ILE A 23 0.62 -8.42 3.06
CA ILE A 23 -0.47 -7.53 3.52
C ILE A 23 -1.79 -8.31 3.56
N SER A 24 -2.11 -9.07 2.52
CA SER A 24 -3.37 -9.84 2.48
C SER A 24 -3.45 -10.91 3.57
N ILE A 25 -2.35 -11.59 3.88
CA ILE A 25 -2.29 -12.59 4.98
C ILE A 25 -2.53 -11.91 6.33
N VAL A 26 -1.87 -10.78 6.57
CA VAL A 26 -2.01 -10.02 7.82
C VAL A 26 -3.41 -9.41 7.96
N GLU A 27 -3.92 -8.76 6.93
CA GLU A 27 -5.23 -8.11 6.88
C GLU A 27 -6.38 -9.09 7.18
N ASN A 28 -6.29 -10.32 6.67
CA ASN A 28 -7.33 -11.34 6.83
C ASN A 28 -7.09 -12.29 8.03
N ASN A 29 -6.10 -12.01 8.89
CA ASN A 29 -5.73 -12.86 10.02
C ASN A 29 -5.49 -14.34 9.63
N ILE A 30 -4.93 -14.57 8.43
CA ILE A 30 -4.62 -15.92 7.95
C ILE A 30 -3.47 -16.50 8.78
N GLU A 31 -3.40 -17.83 8.87
CA GLU A 31 -2.27 -18.55 9.48
C GLU A 31 -0.93 -18.04 8.89
N GLY A 32 0.03 -17.74 9.78
CA GLY A 32 1.30 -17.13 9.41
C GLY A 32 1.36 -15.61 9.55
N SER A 33 0.25 -14.92 9.81
CA SER A 33 0.22 -13.47 10.04
C SER A 33 1.17 -13.02 11.16
N VAL A 34 1.14 -13.69 12.31
CA VAL A 34 2.03 -13.41 13.44
C VAL A 34 3.50 -13.68 13.08
N GLU A 35 3.78 -14.77 12.37
CA GLU A 35 5.15 -15.11 11.92
C GLU A 35 5.70 -14.04 10.98
N ILE A 36 4.90 -13.57 10.02
CA ILE A 36 5.26 -12.45 9.14
C ILE A 36 5.58 -11.21 9.98
N LEU A 37 4.66 -10.74 10.83
CA LEU A 37 4.82 -9.50 11.58
C LEU A 37 6.03 -9.50 12.52
N THR A 38 6.30 -10.65 13.16
CA THR A 38 7.40 -10.78 14.13
C THR A 38 8.78 -10.90 13.49
N GLN A 39 8.85 -11.30 12.22
CA GLN A 39 10.12 -11.43 11.49
C GLN A 39 10.50 -10.19 10.68
N LEU A 40 9.65 -9.15 10.64
CA LEU A 40 9.98 -7.89 9.98
C LEU A 40 11.00 -7.10 10.79
N SER A 41 12.11 -6.73 10.15
CA SER A 41 13.09 -5.77 10.68
C SER A 41 13.09 -4.51 9.82
N PHE A 42 13.01 -3.35 10.47
CA PHE A 42 13.03 -2.06 9.78
C PHE A 42 14.40 -1.40 9.98
N GLU A 43 15.21 -1.37 8.92
CA GLU A 43 16.56 -0.77 8.94
C GLU A 43 16.52 0.77 8.81
N HIS A 44 15.39 1.31 8.34
CA HIS A 44 15.25 2.74 8.03
C HIS A 44 13.99 3.33 8.65
N SER A 45 14.11 4.57 9.14
CA SER A 45 12.96 5.39 9.49
C SER A 45 12.39 5.98 8.20
N THR A 46 11.25 5.45 7.76
CA THR A 46 10.52 5.99 6.59
C THR A 46 9.50 7.00 7.09
N PRO A 47 9.48 8.25 6.59
CA PRO A 47 8.45 9.23 6.96
C PRO A 47 7.04 8.72 6.63
N ILE A 48 6.10 8.85 7.58
CA ILE A 48 4.69 8.49 7.39
C ILE A 48 3.85 9.76 7.46
N ILE A 49 3.10 10.04 6.39
CA ILE A 49 2.28 11.25 6.25
C ILE A 49 0.81 10.83 6.14
N GLY A 50 -0.02 11.27 7.09
CA GLY A 50 -1.47 11.11 7.05
C GLY A 50 -2.14 12.26 6.30
N ILE A 51 -2.97 11.94 5.31
CA ILE A 51 -3.76 12.93 4.55
C ILE A 51 -5.24 12.63 4.76
N THR A 52 -6.00 13.64 5.21
CA THR A 52 -7.44 13.52 5.47
C THR A 52 -8.19 14.76 4.99
N GLY A 53 -9.52 14.70 4.99
CA GLY A 53 -10.39 15.78 4.55
C GLY A 53 -11.72 15.28 3.99
N PRO A 54 -12.72 16.16 3.82
CA PRO A 54 -14.06 15.76 3.37
C PRO A 54 -14.06 15.18 1.93
N PRO A 55 -15.13 14.47 1.53
CA PRO A 55 -15.34 14.08 0.14
C PRO A 55 -15.30 15.32 -0.78
N GLY A 56 -14.64 15.21 -1.94
CA GLY A 56 -14.52 16.32 -2.88
C GLY A 56 -13.44 17.37 -2.57
N ALA A 57 -12.73 17.29 -1.44
CA ALA A 57 -11.66 18.23 -1.07
C ALA A 57 -10.39 18.19 -1.96
N GLY A 58 -10.38 17.38 -3.02
CA GLY A 58 -9.21 17.25 -3.90
C GLY A 58 -8.06 16.39 -3.35
N LYS A 59 -8.27 15.60 -2.29
CA LYS A 59 -7.24 14.74 -1.68
C LYS A 59 -6.51 13.86 -2.69
N SER A 60 -7.26 13.10 -3.50
CA SER A 60 -6.67 12.19 -4.50
C SER A 60 -5.86 12.96 -5.54
N THR A 61 -6.31 14.15 -5.95
CA THR A 61 -5.57 15.02 -6.88
C THR A 61 -4.26 15.51 -6.28
N LEU A 62 -4.28 15.95 -5.02
CA LEU A 62 -3.09 16.37 -4.29
C LEU A 62 -2.09 15.21 -4.15
N ILE A 63 -2.58 14.03 -3.74
CA ILE A 63 -1.75 12.83 -3.58
C ILE A 63 -1.13 12.43 -4.93
N ASN A 64 -1.90 12.44 -6.03
CA ASN A 64 -1.38 12.10 -7.36
C ASN A 64 -0.24 13.01 -7.79
N SER A 65 -0.40 14.33 -7.59
CA SER A 65 0.65 15.30 -7.91
C SER A 65 1.87 15.17 -6.99
N LEU A 66 1.66 14.88 -5.71
CA LEU A 66 2.75 14.69 -4.75
C LEU A 66 3.57 13.44 -5.09
N ILE A 67 2.93 12.33 -5.42
CA ILE A 67 3.61 11.10 -5.84
C ILE A 67 4.50 11.38 -7.05
N GLY A 68 3.96 12.04 -8.08
CA GLY A 68 4.75 12.39 -9.28
C GLY A 68 6.02 13.17 -8.94
N GLN A 69 5.92 14.20 -8.10
CA GLN A 69 7.09 14.99 -7.68
C GLN A 69 8.12 14.19 -6.88
N LEU A 70 7.68 13.21 -6.09
CA LEU A 70 8.59 12.36 -5.29
C LEU A 70 9.24 11.28 -6.16
N VAL A 71 8.52 10.72 -7.12
CA VAL A 71 9.07 9.81 -8.14
C VAL A 71 10.13 10.52 -8.98
N ASP A 72 9.88 11.76 -9.39
CA ASP A 72 10.85 12.59 -10.13
C ASP A 72 12.14 12.86 -9.34
N GLN A 73 12.10 12.66 -8.01
CA GLN A 73 13.25 12.75 -7.10
C GLN A 73 13.87 11.38 -6.78
N ASP A 74 13.55 10.33 -7.55
CA ASP A 74 14.05 8.94 -7.39
C ASP A 74 13.69 8.32 -6.03
N MET A 75 12.56 8.73 -5.45
CA MET A 75 12.05 8.20 -4.19
C MET A 75 11.12 7.00 -4.43
N LYS A 76 11.17 6.02 -3.53
CA LYS A 76 10.18 4.93 -3.46
C LYS A 76 9.02 5.31 -2.56
N ILE A 77 7.79 5.13 -3.03
CA ILE A 77 6.58 5.58 -2.34
C ILE A 77 5.62 4.42 -2.10
N GLY A 78 5.19 4.27 -0.84
CA GLY A 78 4.07 3.40 -0.45
C GLY A 78 2.84 4.24 -0.12
N VAL A 79 1.70 3.90 -0.72
CA VAL A 79 0.41 4.55 -0.48
C VAL A 79 -0.56 3.53 0.09
N ILE A 80 -1.10 3.82 1.27
CA ILE A 80 -2.15 3.03 1.91
C ILE A 80 -3.42 3.87 1.92
N CYS A 81 -4.39 3.49 1.09
CA CYS A 81 -5.70 4.09 1.08
C CYS A 81 -6.58 3.39 2.11
N VAL A 82 -7.08 4.14 3.09
CA VAL A 82 -8.02 3.66 4.10
C VAL A 82 -9.35 4.36 3.85
N ASP A 83 -10.35 3.61 3.41
CA ASP A 83 -11.72 4.11 3.27
C ASP A 83 -12.63 3.26 4.18
N PRO A 84 -13.39 3.85 5.12
CA PRO A 84 -14.44 3.12 5.79
C PRO A 84 -15.36 2.52 4.73
N THR A 85 -15.67 1.22 4.83
CA THR A 85 -16.59 0.55 3.91
C THR A 85 -17.88 1.38 3.79
N SER A 86 -18.08 2.01 2.62
CA SER A 86 -19.33 2.74 2.35
C SER A 86 -20.45 1.70 2.26
N PRO A 87 -21.49 1.73 3.13
CA PRO A 87 -22.59 0.78 3.05
C PRO A 87 -23.44 0.93 1.78
N PHE A 88 -23.16 1.95 0.94
CA PHE A 88 -23.96 2.29 -0.23
C PHE A 88 -23.27 2.07 -1.57
N ASN A 89 -21.97 1.84 -1.65
CA ASN A 89 -21.29 1.68 -2.93
C ASN A 89 -20.19 0.60 -2.88
N TYR A 90 -20.30 -0.39 -3.75
CA TYR A 90 -19.27 -1.38 -4.10
C TYR A 90 -17.99 -0.77 -4.74
N GLY A 91 -17.66 0.50 -4.43
CA GLY A 91 -16.84 1.37 -5.29
C GLY A 91 -15.61 2.05 -4.67
N SER A 92 -15.32 1.90 -3.37
CA SER A 92 -14.17 2.60 -2.74
C SER A 92 -12.81 2.10 -3.27
N LEU A 93 -12.66 0.77 -3.39
CA LEU A 93 -11.45 0.11 -3.92
C LEU A 93 -11.09 0.54 -5.35
N LEU A 94 -12.10 0.83 -6.18
CA LEU A 94 -11.90 1.25 -7.57
C LEU A 94 -11.69 2.76 -7.69
N ALA A 95 -12.34 3.56 -6.83
CA ALA A 95 -12.31 5.02 -6.93
C ALA A 95 -10.92 5.61 -6.68
N ASP A 96 -10.18 5.12 -5.68
CA ASP A 96 -8.80 5.57 -5.43
C ASP A 96 -7.84 5.05 -6.51
N ARG A 97 -8.05 3.80 -6.95
CA ARG A 97 -7.25 3.17 -8.01
C ARG A 97 -7.40 3.89 -9.37
N LEU A 98 -8.60 4.31 -9.73
CA LEU A 98 -8.86 5.02 -10.99
C LEU A 98 -8.28 6.43 -11.01
N ARG A 99 -8.10 7.06 -9.85
CA ARG A 99 -7.60 8.45 -9.73
C ARG A 99 -6.09 8.59 -9.68
N MET A 100 -5.36 7.48 -9.53
CA MET A 100 -3.88 7.44 -9.51
C MET A 100 -3.32 6.50 -10.58
N THR A 101 -4.05 6.30 -11.69
CA THR A 101 -3.76 5.30 -12.73
C THR A 101 -2.36 5.44 -13.32
N GLU A 102 -1.85 6.67 -13.41
CA GLU A 102 -0.52 6.99 -13.95
C GLU A 102 0.61 6.34 -13.14
N HIS A 103 0.43 6.15 -11.83
CA HIS A 103 1.44 5.60 -10.93
C HIS A 103 1.32 4.09 -10.72
N PHE A 104 0.25 3.44 -11.19
CA PHE A 104 0.04 2.00 -10.95
C PHE A 104 1.07 1.10 -11.61
N ASN A 105 1.65 1.56 -12.72
CA ASN A 105 2.68 0.84 -13.46
C ASN A 105 4.09 1.31 -13.12
N ASP A 106 4.25 2.27 -12.19
CA ASP A 106 5.55 2.76 -11.78
C ASP A 106 6.19 1.79 -10.79
N ASP A 107 7.39 1.30 -11.10
CA ASP A 107 8.13 0.37 -10.24
C ASP A 107 8.54 0.98 -8.88
N GLN A 108 8.55 2.31 -8.75
CA GLN A 108 8.83 3.02 -7.50
C GLN A 108 7.60 3.22 -6.61
N VAL A 109 6.39 3.01 -7.14
CA VAL A 109 5.14 3.26 -6.41
C VAL A 109 4.42 1.96 -6.07
N PHE A 110 3.99 1.83 -4.82
CA PHE A 110 3.14 0.74 -4.35
C PHE A 110 1.85 1.31 -3.75
N ILE A 111 0.69 0.92 -4.29
CA ILE A 111 -0.62 1.41 -3.83
C ILE A 111 -1.44 0.22 -3.33
N ARG A 112 -1.91 0.31 -2.08
CA ARG A 112 -2.83 -0.67 -1.47
C ARG A 112 -4.04 0.04 -0.89
N SER A 113 -5.23 -0.42 -1.27
CA SER A 113 -6.48 -0.02 -0.63
C SER A 113 -6.84 -1.06 0.42
N LEU A 114 -7.12 -0.61 1.63
CA LEU A 114 -7.61 -1.40 2.74
C LEU A 114 -9.09 -1.08 2.94
N ALA A 115 -9.91 -2.12 3.03
CA ALA A 115 -11.32 -1.99 3.36
C ALA A 115 -11.50 -2.36 4.83
N THR A 116 -11.96 -1.40 5.63
CA THR A 116 -12.30 -1.59 7.06
C THR A 116 -13.79 -1.47 7.32
#